data_AF-D2R9G7-F1
#
_entry.id   AF-D2R9G7-F1
#
_cell.length_a   1.000
_cell.length_b   1.000
_cell.length_c   1.000
_cell.angle_alpha   90.00
_cell.angle_beta   90.00
_cell.angle_gamma   90.00
#
_symmetry.space_group_name_H-M   'P 1'
#
loop_
_entity.id
_entity.type
_entity.pdbx_description
1 polymer ?
#
loop_
_entity_poly.entity_id
_entity_poly.type
_entity_poly.pdbx_seq_one_letter_code
_entity_poly.pdbx_strand_id
1 'polypeptide(L)'
;MTSRWQFDDPPNTASFTTSFVLDGAPILRVYHDYDGGWQLHGPPDNLATPDVARIVSLGSMIAHDPSLCELHDLPNGWLAFRKSTKDRWKRQKNNPFPAYAENGYYLEDAVWMTKHRDDVHPPSEERRDNLEVGTYVKLLFRFAAEDAQRRDKQTERMWVLITHIDEDGNYIGTLASDPYNSSTLTWGDTIQFHPLHVMEILEEDGA
;
A
#
# COMPACT_ATOMS: atom_id res chain seq x y z
N MET A 1 -32.40 -11.72 9.58
CA MET A 1 -31.42 -12.53 8.82
C MET A 1 -30.06 -11.95 9.14
N THR A 2 -29.21 -12.67 9.88
CA THR A 2 -27.82 -12.28 10.10
C THR A 2 -27.13 -12.31 8.73
N SER A 3 -26.77 -11.14 8.21
CA SER A 3 -25.93 -11.08 7.00
C SER A 3 -24.68 -11.92 7.29
N ARG A 4 -24.39 -12.87 6.40
CA ARG A 4 -23.16 -13.67 6.50
C ARG A 4 -21.97 -12.71 6.41
N TRP A 5 -20.96 -12.91 7.23
CA TRP A 5 -19.71 -12.15 7.15
C TRP A 5 -19.08 -12.36 5.77
N GLN A 6 -18.72 -11.27 5.08
CA GLN A 6 -18.28 -11.28 3.67
C GLN A 6 -16.79 -10.97 3.49
N PHE A 7 -16.10 -10.52 4.54
CA PHE A 7 -14.69 -10.16 4.47
C PHE A 7 -13.83 -11.40 4.66
N ASP A 8 -12.69 -11.43 3.99
CA ASP A 8 -11.64 -12.43 4.26
C ASP A 8 -11.01 -12.19 5.64
N ASP A 9 -10.96 -10.93 6.07
CA ASP A 9 -10.55 -10.52 7.42
C ASP A 9 -11.54 -10.96 8.50
N PRO A 10 -11.08 -11.50 9.65
CA PRO A 10 -11.96 -11.79 10.78
C PRO A 10 -12.73 -10.57 11.32
N PRO A 11 -13.93 -10.75 11.92
CA PRO A 11 -14.68 -9.64 12.52
C PRO A 11 -13.94 -8.86 13.61
N ASN A 12 -12.93 -9.46 14.24
CA ASN A 12 -12.10 -8.86 15.26
C ASN A 12 -10.79 -8.25 14.73
N THR A 13 -10.58 -8.17 13.41
CA THR A 13 -9.44 -7.48 12.79
C THR A 13 -9.35 -6.05 13.33
N ALA A 14 -8.14 -5.63 13.68
CA ALA A 14 -7.88 -4.31 14.23
C ALA A 14 -8.24 -3.24 13.20
N SER A 15 -8.98 -2.24 13.64
CA SER A 15 -9.32 -1.08 12.84
C SER A 15 -9.06 0.20 13.61
N PHE A 16 -8.40 1.15 12.97
CA PHE A 16 -8.12 2.47 13.49
C PHE A 16 -9.21 3.45 13.04
N THR A 17 -9.70 4.26 13.96
CA THR A 17 -10.71 5.29 13.70
C THR A 17 -10.53 6.46 14.65
N THR A 18 -11.44 7.43 14.62
CA THR A 18 -11.44 8.59 15.52
C THR A 18 -12.70 8.60 16.39
N SER A 19 -12.63 9.24 17.55
CA SER A 19 -13.83 9.50 18.37
C SER A 19 -14.91 10.23 17.57
N PHE A 20 -14.55 11.14 16.66
CA PHE A 20 -15.51 11.81 15.79
C PHE A 20 -16.39 10.83 15.00
N VAL A 21 -15.78 9.80 14.40
CA VAL A 21 -16.52 8.77 13.66
C VAL A 21 -17.43 7.99 14.61
N LEU A 22 -16.90 7.56 15.77
CA LEU A 22 -17.69 6.85 16.77
C LEU A 22 -18.88 7.67 17.30
N ASP A 23 -18.72 9.00 17.37
CA ASP A 23 -19.74 9.96 17.78
C ASP A 23 -20.70 10.35 16.64
N GLY A 24 -20.58 9.72 15.46
CA GLY A 24 -21.54 9.81 14.36
C GLY A 24 -21.09 10.64 13.15
N ALA A 25 -19.82 11.08 13.09
CA ALA A 25 -19.30 11.67 11.86
C ALA A 25 -19.27 10.64 10.72
N PRO A 26 -19.58 11.05 9.47
CA PRO A 26 -19.65 10.10 8.36
C PRO A 26 -18.29 9.54 8.02
N ILE A 27 -18.20 8.25 7.71
CA ILE A 27 -16.97 7.64 7.18
C ILE A 27 -16.85 8.00 5.70
N LEU A 28 -15.81 8.74 5.33
CA LEU A 28 -15.59 9.23 3.97
C LEU A 28 -14.31 8.72 3.33
N ARG A 29 -13.37 8.22 4.13
CA ARG A 29 -12.11 7.61 3.69
C ARG A 29 -11.88 6.33 4.46
N VAL A 30 -11.53 5.27 3.74
CA VAL A 30 -11.21 3.96 4.29
C VAL A 30 -9.89 3.52 3.66
N TYR A 31 -8.97 3.06 4.48
CA TYR A 31 -7.70 2.50 4.06
C TYR A 31 -7.68 1.03 4.47
N HIS A 32 -7.31 0.16 3.55
CA HIS A 32 -6.89 -1.19 3.88
C HIS A 32 -5.36 -1.15 3.84
N ASP A 33 -4.75 -1.22 5.01
CA ASP A 33 -3.31 -1.14 5.16
C ASP A 33 -2.64 -2.36 4.53
N TYR A 34 -1.34 -2.22 4.25
CA TYR A 34 -0.59 -3.31 3.62
C TYR A 34 -0.43 -4.53 4.54
N ASP A 35 -0.42 -4.32 5.86
CA ASP A 35 -0.34 -5.35 6.91
C ASP A 35 -1.70 -6.01 7.25
N GLY A 36 -2.78 -5.64 6.54
CA GLY A 36 -4.13 -6.15 6.75
C GLY A 36 -4.96 -5.38 7.80
N GLY A 37 -4.41 -4.30 8.36
CA GLY A 37 -5.15 -3.36 9.20
C GLY A 37 -6.17 -2.54 8.39
N TRP A 38 -7.18 -1.99 9.07
CA TRP A 38 -8.14 -1.07 8.45
C TRP A 38 -8.10 0.29 9.12
N GLN A 39 -8.17 1.38 8.36
CA GLN A 39 -8.33 2.74 8.92
C GLN A 39 -9.58 3.40 8.36
N LEU A 40 -10.39 4.03 9.22
CA LEU A 40 -11.67 4.63 8.86
C LEU A 40 -11.73 6.07 9.36
N HIS A 41 -11.82 7.01 8.42
CA HIS A 41 -11.74 8.44 8.72
C HIS A 41 -12.96 9.21 8.19
N GLY A 42 -13.28 10.25 8.95
CA GLY A 42 -14.27 11.24 8.57
C GLY A 42 -13.77 12.25 7.53
N PRO A 43 -14.44 13.40 7.40
CA PRO A 43 -14.01 14.46 6.51
C PRO A 43 -12.64 15.05 6.94
N PRO A 44 -11.91 15.73 6.03
CA PRO A 44 -10.54 16.19 6.28
C PRO A 44 -10.35 17.18 7.43
N ASP A 45 -11.41 17.87 7.83
CA ASP A 45 -11.44 18.78 9.00
C ASP A 45 -11.44 18.02 10.34
N ASN A 46 -11.84 16.74 10.35
CA ASN A 46 -11.70 15.86 11.49
C ASN A 46 -10.31 15.20 11.49
N LEU A 47 -9.31 15.95 11.95
CA LEU A 47 -7.93 15.48 12.02
C LEU A 47 -7.79 14.24 12.94
N ALA A 48 -7.10 13.23 12.46
CA ALA A 48 -6.80 12.02 13.22
C ALA A 48 -5.52 12.22 14.04
N THR A 49 -5.66 12.80 15.22
CA THR A 49 -4.57 12.98 16.20
C THR A 49 -4.55 11.84 17.23
N PRO A 50 -3.42 11.59 17.92
CA PRO A 50 -3.32 10.50 18.89
C PRO A 50 -4.35 10.55 20.04
N ASP A 51 -4.81 11.72 20.45
CA ASP A 51 -5.81 11.90 21.52
C ASP A 51 -7.24 11.48 21.11
N VAL A 52 -7.57 11.62 19.82
CA VAL A 52 -8.86 11.19 19.27
C VAL A 52 -8.81 9.81 18.62
N ALA A 53 -7.62 9.26 18.39
CA ALA A 53 -7.43 7.93 17.79
C ALA A 53 -8.06 6.83 18.66
N ARG A 54 -8.71 5.86 18.02
CA ARG A 54 -9.38 4.73 18.65
C ARG A 54 -9.06 3.45 17.87
N ILE A 55 -8.81 2.37 18.61
CA ILE A 55 -8.70 1.02 18.04
C ILE A 55 -10.00 0.29 18.35
N VAL A 56 -10.63 -0.25 17.32
CA VAL A 56 -11.90 -0.97 17.36
C VAL A 56 -11.81 -2.21 16.47
N SER A 57 -12.85 -3.04 16.46
CA SER A 57 -12.93 -4.15 15.52
C SER A 57 -13.61 -3.77 14.21
N LEU A 58 -13.17 -4.37 13.11
CA LEU A 58 -13.81 -4.21 11.79
C LEU A 58 -15.31 -4.53 11.85
N GLY A 59 -15.69 -5.59 12.59
CA GLY A 59 -17.07 -5.97 12.80
C GLY A 59 -17.91 -4.89 13.51
N SER A 60 -17.34 -4.18 14.49
CA SER A 60 -18.01 -3.04 15.13
C SER A 60 -18.19 -1.88 14.16
N MET A 61 -17.22 -1.64 13.28
CA MET A 61 -17.31 -0.56 12.29
C MET A 61 -18.36 -0.85 11.22
N ILE A 62 -18.47 -2.10 10.77
CA ILE A 62 -19.53 -2.51 9.83
C ILE A 62 -20.91 -2.44 10.49
N ALA A 63 -21.02 -2.79 11.77
CA ALA A 63 -22.28 -2.61 12.50
C ALA A 63 -22.65 -1.13 12.64
N HIS A 64 -21.65 -0.25 12.77
CA HIS A 64 -21.82 1.20 12.85
C HIS A 64 -22.19 1.81 11.48
N ASP A 65 -21.53 1.43 10.40
CA ASP A 65 -21.82 1.85 9.03
C ASP A 65 -21.87 0.63 8.07
N PRO A 66 -23.07 0.09 7.79
CA PRO A 66 -23.23 -1.06 6.90
C PRO A 66 -22.78 -0.82 5.45
N SER A 67 -22.59 0.43 5.02
CA SER A 67 -22.06 0.72 3.67
C SER A 67 -20.60 0.26 3.49
N LEU A 68 -19.90 -0.03 4.58
CA LEU A 68 -18.57 -0.66 4.55
C LEU A 68 -18.61 -2.07 3.97
N CYS A 69 -19.74 -2.77 3.99
CA CYS A 69 -19.89 -4.07 3.32
C CYS A 69 -19.59 -4.01 1.82
N GLU A 70 -19.76 -2.83 1.18
CA GLU A 70 -19.37 -2.63 -0.22
C GLU A 70 -17.85 -2.72 -0.43
N LEU A 71 -17.03 -2.67 0.62
CA LEU A 71 -15.57 -2.69 0.58
C LEU A 71 -14.97 -4.04 1.00
N HIS A 72 -15.78 -5.10 1.14
CA HIS A 72 -15.30 -6.44 1.54
C HIS A 72 -14.15 -7.01 0.69
N ASP A 73 -14.01 -6.52 -0.54
CA ASP A 73 -13.03 -6.91 -1.54
C ASP A 73 -11.99 -5.80 -1.81
N LEU A 74 -11.90 -4.79 -0.95
CA LEU A 74 -10.86 -3.76 -1.04
C LEU A 74 -9.50 -4.43 -0.77
N PRO A 75 -8.54 -4.44 -1.71
CA PRO A 75 -7.27 -5.12 -1.49
C PRO A 75 -6.39 -4.39 -0.47
N ASN A 76 -5.48 -5.09 0.21
CA ASN A 76 -4.44 -4.48 1.03
C ASN A 76 -3.68 -3.42 0.23
N GLY A 77 -3.32 -2.32 0.88
CA GLY A 77 -2.68 -1.19 0.24
C GLY A 77 -3.59 -0.40 -0.68
N TRP A 78 -4.91 -0.52 -0.57
CA TRP A 78 -5.87 0.33 -1.28
C TRP A 78 -6.60 1.24 -0.31
N LEU A 79 -7.09 2.34 -0.87
CA LEU A 79 -8.01 3.22 -0.17
C LEU A 79 -9.31 3.35 -0.97
N ALA A 80 -10.40 3.54 -0.24
CA ALA A 80 -11.70 3.90 -0.77
C ALA A 80 -12.13 5.25 -0.20
N PHE A 81 -12.69 6.11 -1.05
CA PHE A 81 -13.16 7.44 -0.63
C PHE A 81 -14.46 7.84 -1.31
N ARG A 82 -15.26 8.67 -0.64
CA ARG A 82 -16.51 9.23 -1.14
C ARG A 82 -16.70 10.66 -0.65
N LYS A 83 -17.47 11.47 -1.39
CA LYS A 83 -17.72 12.88 -1.02
C LYS A 83 -18.75 13.02 0.12
N SER A 84 -19.72 12.11 0.18
CA SER A 84 -20.75 12.03 1.21
C SER A 84 -21.24 10.59 1.35
N THR A 85 -22.05 10.31 2.37
CA THR A 85 -22.68 8.98 2.57
C THR A 85 -23.65 8.57 1.46
N LYS A 86 -24.02 9.48 0.56
CA LYS A 86 -24.89 9.20 -0.59
C LYS A 86 -24.12 8.87 -1.87
N ASP A 87 -22.82 9.14 -1.88
CA ASP A 87 -21.96 8.89 -3.04
C ASP A 87 -21.39 7.47 -2.99
N ARG A 88 -21.15 6.89 -4.17
CA ARG A 88 -20.45 5.61 -4.28
C ARG A 88 -18.99 5.75 -3.87
N TRP A 89 -18.45 4.67 -3.31
CA TRP A 89 -17.01 4.55 -3.08
C TRP A 89 -16.23 4.61 -4.40
N LYS A 90 -15.21 5.47 -4.43
CA LYS A 90 -14.14 5.42 -5.41
C LYS A 90 -12.96 4.71 -4.77
N ARG A 91 -12.30 3.82 -5.51
CA ARG A 91 -11.20 3.00 -5.03
C ARG A 91 -9.93 3.32 -5.80
N GLN A 92 -8.80 3.35 -5.13
CA GLN A 92 -7.47 3.51 -5.74
C GLN A 92 -6.40 2.88 -4.86
N LYS A 93 -5.21 2.62 -5.42
CA LYS A 93 -4.06 2.18 -4.65
C LYS A 93 -3.66 3.28 -3.65
N ASN A 94 -3.36 2.90 -2.42
CA ASN A 94 -2.83 3.78 -1.39
C ASN A 94 -1.34 3.97 -1.64
N ASN A 95 -0.92 5.20 -1.90
CA ASN A 95 0.44 5.54 -2.31
C ASN A 95 1.17 6.31 -1.19
N PRO A 96 1.69 5.68 -0.12
CA PRO A 96 2.69 6.34 0.72
C PRO A 96 4.11 6.28 0.09
N PHE A 97 4.23 5.74 -1.12
CA PHE A 97 5.47 5.53 -1.87
C PHE A 97 5.41 6.33 -3.18
N PRO A 98 6.51 6.41 -3.96
CA PRO A 98 6.57 7.25 -5.15
C PRO A 98 5.34 7.08 -6.04
N ALA A 99 4.72 8.20 -6.37
CA ALA A 99 3.54 8.29 -7.21
C ALA A 99 3.92 8.95 -8.53
N TYR A 100 3.32 8.51 -9.64
CA TYR A 100 3.74 9.00 -10.96
C TYR A 100 3.61 10.53 -11.08
N ALA A 101 2.53 11.10 -10.54
CA ALA A 101 2.27 12.54 -10.61
C ALA A 101 3.34 13.40 -9.91
N GLU A 102 4.01 12.86 -8.89
CA GLU A 102 4.98 13.58 -8.06
C GLU A 102 6.42 13.23 -8.46
N ASN A 103 6.69 11.95 -8.75
CA ASN A 103 8.04 11.43 -8.95
C ASN A 103 8.36 11.13 -10.43
N GLY A 104 7.36 11.11 -11.31
CA GLY A 104 7.51 10.63 -12.69
C GLY A 104 7.58 9.10 -12.81
N TYR A 105 7.45 8.38 -11.69
CA TYR A 105 7.37 6.93 -11.62
C TYR A 105 6.55 6.49 -10.40
N TYR A 106 6.11 5.24 -10.41
CA TYR A 106 5.61 4.57 -9.21
C TYR A 106 6.17 3.15 -9.13
N LEU A 107 6.06 2.49 -7.97
CA LEU A 107 6.51 1.12 -7.76
C LEU A 107 5.35 0.12 -7.91
N GLU A 108 5.53 -0.87 -8.78
CA GLU A 108 4.58 -1.97 -8.92
C GLU A 108 4.64 -2.87 -7.68
N ASP A 109 3.48 -3.34 -7.23
CA ASP A 109 3.38 -4.37 -6.20
C ASP A 109 3.82 -5.70 -6.80
N ALA A 110 4.98 -6.20 -6.39
CA ALA A 110 5.58 -7.39 -6.97
C ALA A 110 4.71 -8.64 -6.72
N VAL A 111 3.99 -8.68 -5.59
CA VAL A 111 3.07 -9.79 -5.25
C VAL A 111 1.83 -9.74 -6.13
N TRP A 112 1.22 -8.57 -6.28
CA TRP A 112 0.07 -8.40 -7.17
C TRP A 112 0.43 -8.72 -8.63
N MET A 113 1.63 -8.33 -9.07
CA MET A 113 2.12 -8.57 -10.43
C MET A 113 2.21 -10.06 -10.78
N THR A 114 2.38 -10.97 -9.82
CA THR A 114 2.38 -12.43 -10.07
C THR A 114 1.08 -12.93 -10.71
N LYS A 115 -0.04 -12.22 -10.53
CA LYS A 115 -1.34 -12.56 -11.13
C LYS A 115 -1.40 -12.26 -12.64
N HIS A 116 -0.47 -11.45 -13.13
CA HIS A 116 -0.47 -10.90 -14.48
C HIS A 116 0.83 -11.16 -15.25
N ARG A 117 1.89 -11.61 -14.57
CA ARG A 117 3.21 -11.84 -15.14
C ARG A 117 3.83 -13.10 -14.56
N ASP A 118 4.16 -14.02 -15.46
CA ASP A 118 4.83 -15.28 -15.11
C ASP A 118 6.33 -15.10 -14.83
N ASP A 119 6.91 -13.95 -15.17
CA ASP A 119 8.34 -13.65 -15.00
C ASP A 119 8.64 -12.81 -13.75
N VAL A 120 7.68 -12.73 -12.82
CA VAL A 120 7.78 -12.04 -11.53
C VAL A 120 7.56 -13.06 -10.42
N HIS A 121 8.59 -13.28 -9.62
CA HIS A 121 8.59 -14.28 -8.54
C HIS A 121 9.18 -13.65 -7.26
N PRO A 122 8.42 -12.80 -6.56
CA PRO A 122 8.90 -12.19 -5.33
C PRO A 122 9.21 -13.26 -4.27
N PRO A 123 10.18 -13.00 -3.37
CA PRO A 123 10.41 -13.83 -2.19
C PRO A 123 9.15 -13.94 -1.31
N SER A 124 9.14 -14.90 -0.39
CA SER A 124 8.07 -15.04 0.60
C SER A 124 7.88 -13.74 1.39
N GLU A 125 6.66 -13.54 1.90
CA GLU A 125 6.33 -12.41 2.78
C GLU A 125 7.29 -12.31 3.96
N GLU A 126 7.50 -13.41 4.69
CA GLU A 126 8.46 -13.48 5.79
C GLU A 126 9.87 -13.00 5.39
N ARG A 127 10.37 -13.37 4.19
CA ARG A 127 11.67 -12.89 3.72
C ARG A 127 11.65 -11.40 3.38
N ARG A 128 10.58 -10.91 2.77
CA ARG A 128 10.45 -9.51 2.36
C ARG A 128 10.29 -8.58 3.56
N ASP A 129 9.68 -9.05 4.65
CA ASP A 129 9.42 -8.24 5.84
C ASP A 129 10.61 -8.18 6.81
N ASN A 130 11.58 -9.10 6.67
CA ASN A 130 12.73 -9.23 7.55
C ASN A 130 14.07 -8.93 6.83
N LEU A 131 14.09 -7.98 5.89
CA LEU A 131 15.32 -7.55 5.22
C LEU A 131 16.16 -6.63 6.09
N GLU A 132 17.48 -6.67 5.89
CA GLU A 132 18.44 -5.88 6.66
C GLU A 132 19.04 -4.73 5.83
N VAL A 133 19.48 -3.68 6.52
CA VAL A 133 20.30 -2.62 5.92
C VAL A 133 21.56 -3.25 5.32
N GLY A 134 21.92 -2.85 4.10
CA GLY A 134 22.98 -3.47 3.31
C GLY A 134 22.49 -4.45 2.25
N THR A 135 21.22 -4.87 2.33
CA THR A 135 20.63 -5.80 1.34
C THR A 135 20.32 -5.08 0.03
N TYR A 136 20.73 -5.67 -1.09
CA TYR A 136 20.28 -5.24 -2.41
C TYR A 136 18.97 -5.94 -2.78
N VAL A 137 17.98 -5.14 -3.18
CA VAL A 137 16.69 -5.63 -3.67
C VAL A 137 16.39 -5.08 -5.05
N LYS A 138 15.72 -5.87 -5.88
CA LYS A 138 15.24 -5.44 -7.19
C LYS A 138 13.78 -5.03 -7.06
N LEU A 139 13.45 -3.85 -7.54
CA LEU A 139 12.09 -3.33 -7.57
C LEU A 139 11.60 -3.16 -9.01
N LEU A 140 10.28 -3.10 -9.19
CA LEU A 140 9.63 -2.86 -10.48
C LEU A 140 9.15 -1.40 -10.55
N PHE A 141 9.90 -0.57 -11.28
CA PHE A 141 9.57 0.83 -11.51
C PHE A 141 8.67 0.95 -12.72
N ARG A 142 7.58 1.71 -12.63
CA ARG A 142 6.71 2.03 -13.76
C ARG A 142 6.73 3.52 -14.07
N PHE A 143 7.10 3.87 -15.29
CA PHE A 143 7.20 5.24 -15.81
C PHE A 143 5.93 5.64 -16.57
N ALA A 144 4.77 5.37 -15.98
CA ALA A 144 3.46 5.77 -16.47
C ALA A 144 2.51 5.88 -15.28
N ALA A 145 1.44 6.67 -15.44
CA ALA A 145 0.40 6.77 -14.42
C ALA A 145 -0.21 5.40 -14.10
N GLU A 146 -0.65 5.23 -12.86
CA GLU A 146 -1.19 4.01 -12.29
C GLU A 146 -2.42 3.51 -13.07
N ASP A 147 -3.24 4.45 -13.56
CA ASP A 147 -4.45 4.21 -14.35
C ASP A 147 -4.19 4.11 -15.87
N ALA A 148 -2.97 4.39 -16.32
CA ALA A 148 -2.62 4.30 -17.72
C ALA A 148 -2.69 2.84 -18.21
N GLN A 149 -3.04 2.67 -19.49
CA GLN A 149 -2.93 1.37 -20.14
C GLN A 149 -1.49 0.86 -20.06
N ARG A 150 -1.31 -0.38 -19.60
CA ARG A 150 0.00 -1.04 -19.57
C ARG A 150 0.50 -1.25 -20.99
N ARG A 151 1.67 -0.70 -21.31
CA ARG A 151 2.37 -0.87 -22.60
C ARG A 151 3.78 -1.38 -22.37
N ASP A 152 4.34 -2.00 -23.41
CA ASP A 152 5.74 -2.45 -23.40
C ASP A 152 6.69 -1.29 -23.09
N LYS A 153 7.80 -1.60 -22.39
CA LYS A 153 8.87 -0.66 -22.01
C LYS A 153 8.49 0.46 -21.04
N GLN A 154 7.30 0.41 -20.43
CA GLN A 154 6.95 1.34 -19.34
C GLN A 154 7.43 0.87 -17.96
N THR A 155 8.04 -0.32 -17.88
CA THR A 155 8.54 -0.87 -16.62
C THR A 155 10.01 -1.22 -16.71
N GLU A 156 10.73 -0.92 -15.63
CA GLU A 156 12.13 -1.31 -15.45
C GLU A 156 12.32 -2.05 -14.14
N ARG A 157 13.33 -2.92 -14.14
CA ARG A 157 13.77 -3.66 -12.98
C ARG A 157 15.08 -3.05 -12.54
N MET A 158 15.09 -2.43 -11.37
CA MET A 158 16.27 -1.71 -10.89
C MET A 158 16.62 -2.16 -9.48
N TRP A 159 17.92 -2.28 -9.23
CA TRP A 159 18.48 -2.59 -7.93
C TRP A 159 18.46 -1.35 -7.03
N VAL A 160 18.12 -1.56 -5.76
CA VAL A 160 18.14 -0.58 -4.70
C VAL A 160 18.85 -1.20 -3.50
N LEU A 161 19.84 -0.50 -2.95
CA LEU A 161 20.52 -0.88 -1.72
C LEU A 161 19.72 -0.35 -0.53
N ILE A 162 19.25 -1.22 0.36
CA ILE A 162 18.57 -0.78 1.59
C ILE A 162 19.57 -0.07 2.50
N THR A 163 19.27 1.18 2.84
CA THR A 163 20.12 2.04 3.68
C THR A 163 19.50 2.36 5.04
N HIS A 164 18.19 2.28 5.15
CA HIS A 164 17.44 2.55 6.38
C HIS A 164 16.10 1.80 6.37
N ILE A 165 15.57 1.56 7.57
CA ILE A 165 14.24 0.98 7.82
C ILE A 165 13.52 1.99 8.70
N ASP A 166 12.34 2.47 8.28
CA ASP A 166 11.57 3.45 9.04
C ASP A 166 10.77 2.80 10.18
N GLU A 167 10.09 3.64 10.98
CA GLU A 167 9.34 3.20 12.17
C GLU A 167 8.15 2.30 11.84
N ASP A 168 7.65 2.36 10.61
CA ASP A 168 6.54 1.54 10.10
C ASP A 168 7.05 0.25 9.41
N GLY A 169 8.36 0.01 9.44
CA GLY A 169 8.98 -1.17 8.81
C GLY A 169 9.14 -1.07 7.30
N ASN A 170 8.95 0.11 6.70
CA ASN A 170 9.23 0.32 5.29
C ASN A 170 10.72 0.55 5.06
N TYR A 171 11.16 0.28 3.83
CA TYR A 171 12.54 0.43 3.43
C TYR A 171 12.81 1.77 2.77
N ILE A 172 13.95 2.34 3.10
CA ILE A 172 14.56 3.47 2.38
C ILE A 172 15.90 2.99 1.84
N GLY A 173 16.08 3.11 0.54
CA GLY A 173 17.29 2.66 -0.13
C GLY A 173 17.82 3.62 -1.17
N THR A 174 19.06 3.37 -1.59
CA THR A 174 19.75 4.11 -2.63
C THR A 174 19.66 3.36 -3.95
N LEU A 175 19.21 4.02 -5.02
CA LEU A 175 19.14 3.44 -6.35
C LEU A 175 20.54 3.03 -6.84
N ALA A 176 20.70 1.75 -7.16
CA ALA A 176 21.96 1.13 -7.56
C ALA A 176 21.90 0.59 -9.00
N SER A 177 21.14 1.26 -9.87
CA SER A 177 21.04 0.97 -11.29
C SER A 177 20.92 2.26 -12.08
N ASP A 178 21.41 2.27 -13.31
CA ASP A 178 21.25 3.40 -14.24
C ASP A 178 19.88 3.29 -14.94
N PRO A 179 18.94 4.22 -14.70
CA PRO A 179 17.60 4.16 -15.31
C PRO A 179 17.65 4.42 -16.82
N TYR A 180 16.87 3.67 -17.59
CA TYR A 180 16.81 3.82 -19.04
C TYR A 180 15.65 4.72 -19.53
N ASN A 181 14.48 4.60 -18.93
CA ASN A 181 13.24 5.31 -19.28
C ASN A 181 12.90 6.44 -18.31
N SER A 182 13.80 6.74 -17.37
CA SER A 182 13.61 7.86 -16.44
C SER A 182 14.32 9.12 -16.93
N SER A 183 13.62 10.26 -16.85
CA SER A 183 14.23 11.59 -16.88
C SER A 183 14.34 12.23 -15.50
N THR A 184 13.83 11.54 -14.45
CA THR A 184 13.71 12.07 -13.08
C THR A 184 14.54 11.29 -12.07
N LEU A 185 15.04 10.10 -12.43
CA LEU A 185 15.86 9.26 -11.57
C LEU A 185 17.29 9.17 -12.12
N THR A 186 18.25 9.14 -11.20
CA THR A 186 19.66 8.84 -11.44
C THR A 186 20.18 7.86 -10.39
N TRP A 187 21.27 7.17 -10.70
CA TRP A 187 22.02 6.40 -9.71
C TRP A 187 22.28 7.25 -8.47
N GLY A 188 22.08 6.67 -7.28
CA GLY A 188 22.25 7.37 -6.00
C GLY A 188 20.99 8.00 -5.42
N ASP A 189 19.88 8.04 -6.17
CA ASP A 189 18.63 8.61 -5.67
C ASP A 189 18.01 7.78 -4.54
N THR A 190 17.38 8.47 -3.59
CA THR A 190 16.68 7.85 -2.47
C THR A 190 15.32 7.33 -2.91
N ILE A 191 15.05 6.05 -2.63
CA ILE A 191 13.80 5.37 -2.93
C ILE A 191 13.18 4.87 -1.62
N GLN A 192 11.94 5.26 -1.34
CA GLN A 192 11.15 4.70 -0.24
C GLN A 192 10.16 3.66 -0.79
N PHE A 193 10.06 2.51 -0.14
CA PHE A 193 9.24 1.39 -0.63
C PHE A 193 8.81 0.40 0.47
N HIS A 194 7.59 -0.13 0.35
CA HIS A 194 7.10 -1.26 1.14
C HIS A 194 7.84 -2.57 0.80
N PRO A 195 7.93 -3.53 1.75
CA PRO A 195 8.24 -4.93 1.46
C PRO A 195 7.54 -5.53 0.23
N LEU A 196 6.33 -5.09 -0.12
CA LEU A 196 5.54 -5.62 -1.24
C LEU A 196 6.08 -5.23 -2.62
N HIS A 197 6.95 -4.22 -2.68
CA HIS A 197 7.62 -3.84 -3.93
C HIS A 197 8.85 -4.70 -4.24
N VAL A 198 9.32 -5.50 -3.26
CA VAL A 198 10.51 -6.34 -3.43
C VAL A 198 10.21 -7.49 -4.37
N MET A 199 10.79 -7.44 -5.56
CA MET A 199 10.66 -8.45 -6.61
C MET A 199 11.74 -9.53 -6.50
N GLU A 200 12.93 -9.17 -6.03
CA GLU A 200 14.09 -10.06 -5.96
C GLU A 200 15.03 -9.55 -4.86
N ILE A 201 15.74 -10.45 -4.20
CA ILE A 201 16.81 -10.13 -3.25
C ILE A 201 18.11 -10.63 -3.89
N LEU A 202 19.16 -9.81 -3.87
CA LEU A 202 20.47 -10.27 -4.28
C LEU A 202 20.98 -11.26 -3.23
N GLU A 203 21.15 -12.52 -3.62
CA GLU A 203 21.79 -13.50 -2.75
C GLU A 203 23.30 -13.26 -2.82
N GLU A 204 23.97 -13.18 -1.67
CA GLU A 204 25.43 -13.22 -1.66
C GLU A 204 25.86 -14.58 -2.20
N ASP A 205 26.65 -14.60 -3.28
CA ASP A 205 27.27 -15.83 -3.77
C ASP A 205 28.02 -16.46 -2.59
N GLY A 206 27.53 -17.62 -2.12
CA GLY A 206 28.12 -18.34 -1.00
C GLY A 206 29.61 -18.57 -1.24
N ALA A 207 30.42 -18.07 -0.31
CA ALA A 207 31.86 -18.34 -0.25
C ALA A 207 32.16 -19.82 0.00
#